data_AF-A0A954PDK9-F1
#
_entry.id   AF-A0A954PDK9-F1
#
_cell.length_a   1.000
_cell.length_b   1.000
_cell.length_c   1.000
_cell.angle_alpha   90.00
_cell.angle_beta   90.00
_cell.angle_gamma   90.00
#
_symmetry.space_group_name_H-M   'P 1'
#
loop_
_entity.id
_entity.type
_entity.pdbx_description
1 polymer ?
#
loop_
_entity_poly.entity_id
_entity_poly.type
_entity_poly.pdbx_seq_one_letter_code
_entity_poly.pdbx_strand_id
1 'polypeptide(L)'
;MSDQELPQANRKLMQFDNGTAIGTGQLWQDGQYCSILTRRGIVGCGIYDLQTAAEFGQAIAIAKGTPAIPLVTPEDLLEAKIVGVTPQAAALGIAVGCTGREAVEAMLAADRRDD
;
A
#
# COMPACT_ATOMS: atom_id res chain seq x y z
N MET A 1 -32.12 1.51 -7.10
CA MET A 1 -30.90 0.97 -6.47
C MET A 1 -30.87 1.51 -5.06
N SER A 2 -30.75 0.63 -4.08
CA SER A 2 -30.56 1.01 -2.68
C SER A 2 -29.15 1.58 -2.52
N ASP A 3 -28.93 2.57 -1.66
CA ASP A 3 -27.57 3.06 -1.34
C ASP A 3 -26.65 1.93 -0.83
N GLN A 4 -27.22 0.80 -0.38
CA GLN A 4 -26.49 -0.42 0.00
C GLN A 4 -25.89 -1.20 -1.18
N GLU A 5 -26.20 -0.84 -2.42
CA GLU A 5 -25.67 -1.48 -3.64
C GLU A 5 -24.49 -0.70 -4.25
N LEU A 6 -24.14 0.47 -3.69
CA LEU A 6 -23.02 1.28 -4.17
C LEU A 6 -21.67 0.75 -3.66
N PRO A 7 -20.58 0.89 -4.43
CA PRO A 7 -19.23 0.62 -3.94
C PRO A 7 -18.91 1.45 -2.69
N GLN A 8 -18.14 0.86 -1.78
CA GLN A 8 -17.65 1.53 -0.59
C GLN A 8 -16.23 2.02 -0.82
N ALA A 9 -15.94 3.26 -0.40
CA ALA A 9 -14.60 3.83 -0.43
C ALA A 9 -14.34 4.57 0.88
N ASN A 10 -13.30 4.17 1.61
CA ASN A 10 -12.89 4.79 2.86
C ASN A 10 -11.45 5.28 2.80
N ARG A 11 -11.17 6.34 3.55
CA ARG A 11 -9.83 6.90 3.74
C ARG A 11 -9.63 7.25 5.20
N LYS A 12 -8.43 7.05 5.73
CA LYS A 12 -8.07 7.47 7.09
C LYS A 12 -6.60 7.82 7.20
N LEU A 13 -6.30 8.69 8.15
CA LEU A 13 -4.93 8.92 8.57
C LEU A 13 -4.47 7.74 9.43
N MET A 14 -3.26 7.27 9.18
CA MET A 14 -2.61 6.18 9.91
C MET A 14 -1.29 6.70 10.48
N GLN A 15 -1.08 6.45 11.78
CA GLN A 15 0.13 6.88 12.50
C GLN A 15 1.20 5.78 12.46
N PHE A 16 2.42 6.21 12.20
CA PHE A 16 3.65 5.42 12.09
C PHE A 16 4.75 6.12 12.88
N ASP A 17 5.83 5.42 13.18
CA ASP A 17 6.92 5.97 13.97
C ASP A 17 7.65 7.09 13.19
N ASN A 18 7.75 6.95 11.87
CA ASN A 18 8.39 7.94 11.00
C ASN A 18 7.43 9.00 10.41
N GLY A 19 6.13 8.98 10.75
CA GLY A 19 5.19 10.01 10.29
C GLY A 19 3.74 9.54 10.15
N THR A 20 3.00 10.22 9.27
CA THR A 20 1.59 9.90 8.99
C THR A 20 1.42 9.51 7.53
N ALA A 21 0.63 8.48 7.28
CA ALA A 21 0.24 8.04 5.94
C ALA A 21 -1.29 8.05 5.77
N ILE A 22 -1.77 7.95 4.54
CA ILE A 22 -3.20 7.84 4.21
C ILE A 22 -3.50 6.39 3.85
N GLY A 23 -4.24 5.70 4.71
CA GLY A 23 -4.82 4.40 4.41
C GLY A 23 -6.09 4.55 3.56
N THR A 24 -6.28 3.70 2.57
CA THR A 24 -7.46 3.64 1.71
C THR A 24 -7.93 2.20 1.55
N GLY A 25 -9.24 2.00 1.56
CA GLY A 25 -9.91 0.75 1.23
C GLY A 25 -11.09 1.03 0.28
N GLN A 26 -11.27 0.18 -0.71
CA GLN A 26 -12.35 0.22 -1.67
C GLN A 26 -12.92 -1.18 -1.84
N LEU A 27 -14.24 -1.29 -1.87
CA LEU A 27 -14.97 -2.53 -2.03
C LEU A 27 -16.07 -2.33 -3.07
N TRP A 28 -16.13 -3.20 -4.06
CA TRP A 28 -17.20 -3.27 -5.06
C TRP A 28 -17.65 -4.72 -5.23
N GLN A 29 -18.62 -4.95 -6.11
CA GLN A 29 -19.07 -6.31 -6.40
C GLN A 29 -17.90 -7.14 -6.94
N ASP A 30 -17.60 -8.24 -6.27
CA ASP A 30 -16.54 -9.20 -6.63
C ASP A 30 -15.11 -8.63 -6.63
N GLY A 31 -14.86 -7.50 -5.96
CA GLY A 31 -13.50 -6.99 -5.86
C GLY A 31 -13.26 -5.98 -4.74
N GLN A 32 -11.98 -5.84 -4.44
CA GLN A 32 -11.47 -5.03 -3.35
C GLN A 32 -10.10 -4.44 -3.70
N TYR A 33 -9.79 -3.34 -3.05
CA TYR A 33 -8.52 -2.65 -3.18
C TYR A 33 -8.17 -1.96 -1.88
N CYS A 34 -6.93 -2.10 -1.43
CA CYS A 34 -6.42 -1.33 -0.31
C CYS A 34 -4.99 -0.88 -0.53
N SER A 35 -4.65 0.27 0.05
CA SER A 35 -3.33 0.86 -0.05
C SER A 35 -3.02 1.76 1.14
N ILE A 36 -1.75 1.97 1.42
CA ILE A 36 -1.23 3.01 2.31
C ILE A 36 -0.36 3.94 1.47
N LEU A 37 -0.78 5.21 1.39
CA LEU A 37 -0.13 6.27 0.62
C LEU A 37 0.74 7.14 1.54
N THR A 38 2.00 7.30 1.16
CA THR A 38 2.95 8.26 1.74
C THR A 38 3.28 9.34 0.70
N ARG A 39 4.11 10.33 1.05
CA ARG A 39 4.58 11.32 0.06
C ARG A 39 5.57 10.69 -0.94
N ARG A 40 6.36 9.68 -0.54
CA ARG A 40 7.28 8.98 -1.48
C ARG A 40 6.64 7.94 -2.36
N GLY A 41 5.58 7.29 -1.93
CA GLY A 41 5.11 6.10 -2.61
C GLY A 41 3.92 5.41 -1.96
N ILE A 42 3.62 4.22 -2.46
CA ILE A 42 2.47 3.44 -2.04
C ILE A 42 2.88 2.03 -1.63
N VAL A 43 2.37 1.57 -0.49
CA VAL A 43 2.27 0.15 -0.15
C VAL A 43 0.86 -0.32 -0.49
N GLY A 44 0.73 -1.24 -1.44
CA GLY A 44 -0.56 -1.62 -2.03
C GLY A 44 -0.87 -3.11 -1.94
N CYS A 45 -2.14 -3.48 -2.15
CA CYS A 45 -2.50 -4.87 -2.45
C CYS A 45 -2.01 -5.27 -3.86
N GLY A 46 -2.13 -6.55 -4.21
CA GLY A 46 -1.48 -7.13 -5.39
C GLY A 46 -2.00 -6.70 -6.76
N ILE A 47 -2.94 -5.75 -6.85
CA ILE A 47 -3.58 -5.37 -8.12
C ILE A 47 -2.76 -4.38 -8.96
N TYR A 48 -1.72 -3.77 -8.37
CA TYR A 48 -0.84 -2.85 -9.10
C TYR A 48 0.03 -3.59 -10.12
N ASP A 49 0.18 -3.01 -11.30
CA ASP A 49 1.24 -3.37 -12.21
C ASP A 49 2.54 -2.64 -11.82
N LEU A 50 3.49 -3.40 -11.26
CA LEU A 50 4.81 -2.88 -10.90
C LEU A 50 5.62 -2.46 -12.12
N GLN A 51 5.39 -3.07 -13.28
CA GLN A 51 6.12 -2.70 -14.50
C GLN A 51 5.75 -1.29 -14.92
N THR A 52 4.46 -1.02 -15.11
CA THR A 52 3.97 0.34 -15.40
C THR A 52 4.44 1.33 -14.34
N ALA A 53 4.33 1.02 -13.05
CA ALA A 53 4.77 1.93 -11.99
C ALA A 53 6.28 2.24 -12.07
N ALA A 54 7.11 1.25 -12.42
CA ALA A 54 8.54 1.43 -12.58
C ALA A 54 8.90 2.31 -13.78
N GLU A 55 8.17 2.22 -14.90
CA GLU A 55 8.35 3.08 -16.08
C GLU A 55 8.18 4.57 -15.75
N PHE A 56 7.29 4.89 -14.80
CA PHE A 56 7.08 6.26 -14.31
C PHE A 56 7.93 6.64 -13.09
N GLY A 57 8.89 5.79 -12.68
CA GLY A 57 9.75 6.05 -11.52
C GLY A 57 9.02 6.08 -10.18
N GLN A 58 7.84 5.48 -10.08
CA GLN A 58 7.05 5.47 -8.85
C GLN A 58 7.60 4.46 -7.83
N ALA A 59 7.63 4.83 -6.55
CA ALA A 59 7.96 3.90 -5.47
C ALA A 59 6.72 3.11 -5.05
N ILE A 60 6.60 1.86 -5.50
CA ILE A 60 5.49 0.97 -5.16
C ILE A 60 6.04 -0.32 -4.54
N ALA A 61 5.45 -0.73 -3.42
CA ALA A 61 5.64 -2.04 -2.83
C ALA A 61 4.27 -2.74 -2.73
N ILE A 62 4.20 -4.02 -3.09
CA ILE A 62 2.93 -4.76 -3.07
C ILE A 62 2.96 -5.95 -2.12
N ALA A 63 1.86 -6.14 -1.40
CA ALA A 63 1.54 -7.37 -0.69
C ALA A 63 0.39 -8.10 -1.41
N LYS A 64 0.33 -9.43 -1.27
CA LYS A 64 -0.75 -10.24 -1.86
C LYS A 64 -1.51 -10.97 -0.77
N GLY A 65 -2.83 -10.84 -0.80
CA GLY A 65 -3.75 -11.71 -0.07
C GLY A 65 -4.00 -13.00 -0.82
N THR A 66 -4.82 -13.85 -0.25
CA THR A 66 -5.35 -15.05 -0.90
C THR A 66 -6.89 -14.99 -0.88
N PRO A 67 -7.59 -15.82 -1.67
CA PRO A 67 -9.05 -15.90 -1.57
C PRO A 67 -9.56 -16.23 -0.15
N ALA A 68 -8.78 -16.99 0.63
CA ALA A 68 -9.11 -17.31 2.02
C ALA A 68 -8.81 -16.18 3.02
N ILE A 69 -7.81 -15.34 2.71
CA ILE A 69 -7.37 -14.22 3.54
C ILE A 69 -7.10 -13.02 2.62
N PRO A 70 -8.17 -12.32 2.16
CA PRO A 70 -8.04 -11.18 1.28
C PRO A 70 -7.48 -9.96 2.02
N LEU A 71 -6.86 -9.04 1.28
CA LEU A 71 -6.49 -7.71 1.78
C LEU A 71 -7.61 -6.74 1.39
N VAL A 72 -8.35 -6.22 2.35
CA VAL A 72 -9.58 -5.43 2.14
C VAL A 72 -9.43 -4.01 2.69
N THR A 73 -8.79 -3.89 3.86
CA THR A 73 -8.55 -2.65 4.57
C THR A 73 -7.07 -2.32 4.59
N PRO A 74 -6.67 -1.05 4.77
CA PRO A 74 -5.25 -0.70 4.83
C PRO A 74 -4.53 -1.37 6.02
N GLU A 75 -5.23 -1.72 7.10
CA GLU A 75 -4.65 -2.51 8.21
C GLU A 75 -4.16 -3.88 7.78
N ASP A 76 -4.85 -4.54 6.84
CA ASP A 76 -4.47 -5.87 6.36
C ASP A 76 -3.07 -5.86 5.72
N LEU A 77 -2.62 -4.71 5.24
CA LEU A 77 -1.28 -4.54 4.67
C LEU A 77 -0.18 -4.52 5.73
N LEU A 78 -0.48 -4.15 6.98
CA LEU A 78 0.55 -3.87 7.99
C LEU A 78 1.43 -5.09 8.26
N GLU A 79 0.82 -6.27 8.40
CA GLU A 79 1.53 -7.53 8.67
C GLU A 79 1.74 -8.37 7.40
N ALA A 80 1.07 -8.02 6.30
CA ALA A 80 1.21 -8.74 5.04
C ALA A 80 2.64 -8.60 4.49
N LYS A 81 3.14 -9.68 3.89
CA LYS A 81 4.48 -9.71 3.34
C LYS A 81 4.52 -9.03 1.96
N ILE A 82 5.50 -8.16 1.79
CA ILE A 82 5.82 -7.57 0.49
C ILE A 82 6.36 -8.67 -0.43
N VAL A 83 5.75 -8.82 -1.61
CA VAL A 83 6.10 -9.83 -2.61
C VAL A 83 6.69 -9.23 -3.89
N GLY A 84 6.68 -7.90 -4.01
CA GLY A 84 7.26 -7.20 -5.14
C GLY A 84 7.44 -5.71 -4.84
N VAL A 85 8.46 -5.12 -5.43
CA VAL A 85 8.81 -3.71 -5.29
C VAL A 85 9.29 -3.15 -6.62
N THR A 86 9.06 -1.86 -6.87
CA THR A 86 9.72 -1.15 -7.96
C THR A 86 11.18 -0.82 -7.61
N PRO A 87 12.04 -0.52 -8.59
CA PRO A 87 13.41 -0.09 -8.33
C PRO A 87 13.49 1.12 -7.40
N GLN A 88 12.58 2.09 -7.56
CA GLN A 88 12.52 3.27 -6.70
C GLN A 88 12.15 2.91 -5.27
N ALA A 89 11.19 1.99 -5.05
CA ALA A 89 10.86 1.49 -3.72
C ALA A 89 12.03 0.74 -3.06
N ALA A 90 12.76 -0.07 -3.82
CA ALA A 90 13.96 -0.75 -3.33
C ALA A 90 15.06 0.24 -2.91
N ALA A 91 15.25 1.33 -3.65
CA ALA A 91 16.20 2.39 -3.31
C ALA A 91 15.85 3.12 -2.00
N LEU A 92 14.59 3.07 -1.54
CA LEU A 92 14.17 3.58 -0.23
C LEU A 92 14.47 2.62 0.92
N GLY A 93 15.00 1.42 0.64
CA GLY A 93 15.32 0.39 1.63
C GLY A 93 14.23 -0.67 1.82
N ILE A 94 13.22 -0.73 0.94
CA ILE A 94 12.15 -1.72 1.01
C ILE A 94 12.61 -3.03 0.36
N ALA A 95 12.44 -4.14 1.06
CA ALA A 95 12.83 -5.47 0.59
C ALA A 95 11.63 -6.42 0.48
N VAL A 96 11.66 -7.32 -0.50
CA VAL A 96 10.73 -8.45 -0.56
C VAL A 96 10.87 -9.30 0.70
N GLY A 97 9.74 -9.67 1.31
CA GLY A 97 9.68 -10.43 2.57
C GLY A 97 9.55 -9.57 3.83
N CYS A 98 9.75 -8.25 3.75
CA CYS A 98 9.39 -7.33 4.85
C CYS A 98 7.86 -7.24 5.01
N THR A 99 7.40 -6.74 6.15
CA THR A 99 5.97 -6.44 6.36
C THR A 99 5.60 -5.14 5.65
N GLY A 100 4.31 -4.92 5.40
CA GLY A 100 3.84 -3.65 4.85
C GLY A 100 4.09 -2.49 5.80
N ARG A 101 4.05 -2.69 7.13
CA ARG A 101 4.45 -1.68 8.10
C ARG A 101 5.90 -1.26 7.89
N GLU A 102 6.84 -2.21 7.80
CA GLU A 102 8.26 -1.91 7.56
C GLU A 102 8.45 -1.13 6.24
N ALA A 103 7.69 -1.48 5.20
CA ALA A 103 7.73 -0.77 3.92
C ALA A 103 7.22 0.69 4.02
N VAL A 104 6.12 0.93 4.75
CA VAL A 104 5.61 2.29 4.98
C VAL A 104 6.60 3.11 5.79
N GLU A 105 7.18 2.53 6.84
CA GLU A 105 8.19 3.19 7.67
C GLU A 105 9.42 3.60 6.84
N ALA A 106 9.88 2.75 5.92
CA ALA A 106 10.99 3.08 5.02
C ALA A 106 10.67 4.27 4.09
N MET A 107 9.45 4.33 3.56
CA MET A 107 8.99 5.46 2.74
C MET A 107 8.95 6.77 3.55
N LEU A 108 8.36 6.74 4.74
CA LEU A 108 8.24 7.90 5.62
C LEU A 108 9.62 8.37 6.16
N ALA A 109 10.51 7.43 6.49
CA ALA A 109 11.88 7.76 6.89
C ALA A 109 12.65 8.47 5.76
N ALA A 110 12.37 8.15 4.50
CA ALA A 110 12.95 8.84 3.35
C ALA A 110 12.34 10.24 3.12
N ASP A 111 11.09 10.48 3.52
CA ASP A 111 10.51 11.83 3.49
C ASP A 111 11.27 12.78 4.42
N ARG A 112 11.57 12.35 5.64
CA ARG A 112 12.25 13.16 6.66
C ARG A 112 13.71 13.52 6.36
N ARG A 113 14.34 12.85 5.39
CA ARG A 113 15.74 13.09 5.03
C ARG A 113 15.92 14.23 4.01
N ASP A 114 14.85 14.66 3.36
CA ASP A 114 14.88 15.73 2.35
C ASP A 114 14.28 17.05 2.88
N ASP A 115 13.98 17.12 4.19
CA ASP A 115 13.59 18.33 4.92
C ASP A 115 14.81 18.94 5.64
#